data_AF-A0A1A3P0M0-F1
#
_entry.id   AF-A0A1A3P0M0-F1
#
_cell.length_a   1.000
_cell.length_b   1.000
_cell.length_c   1.000
_cell.angle_alpha   90.00
_cell.angle_beta   90.00
_cell.angle_gamma   90.00
#
_symmetry.space_group_name_H-M   'P 1'
#
loop_
_entity.id
_entity.type
_entity.pdbx_description
1 polymer ?
#
loop_
_entity_poly.entity_id
_entity_poly.type
_entity_poly.pdbx_seq_one_letter_code
_entity_poly.pdbx_strand_id
1 'polypeptide(L)'
;MPFVTDILGPRRPVVDEVPPLTAGRRRRTSTIDTHPDGSRGSLVELRARDAGAATAAEVRVSAHLTDQVIDDITVHAGLDVLLGSRVGAGFRAKIAQLFPEEVRRASLLHLLLDDWVGAALVSGYATQYGAIVDDVEQKMPSGVADRMAGICAGFAPQASLIGYARQHDVIPTGQGPVAPPLDGLHEVEPLRARGMRRFRRLDMWPGQTGAVHFEAHFRDSHMDDHLVETILHEYTVAGTVDSSTRTITSVTAEVRVLPWQECPGAIGSAGRVRGMTLSELRDRVRGEFVGTSTCTHLNDTLRAIADLDALLDLR
;
A
#
# COMPACT_ATOMS: atom_id res chain seq x y z
N MET A 1 22.43 10.45 12.34
CA MET A 1 21.39 11.52 12.31
C MET A 1 20.18 11.04 13.10
N PRO A 2 19.59 11.83 14.01
CA PRO A 2 18.49 11.35 14.86
C PRO A 2 17.17 11.26 14.09
N PHE A 3 16.23 10.46 14.60
CA PHE A 3 14.84 10.48 14.16
C PHE A 3 14.22 11.87 14.38
N VAL A 4 13.44 12.35 13.41
CA VAL A 4 12.74 13.63 13.52
C VAL A 4 11.47 13.50 14.36
N THR A 5 11.13 14.55 15.11
CA THR A 5 9.97 14.58 16.02
C THR A 5 9.07 15.79 15.84
N ASP A 6 9.48 16.78 15.06
CA ASP A 6 8.88 18.11 14.96
C ASP A 6 8.03 18.33 13.68
N ILE A 7 8.12 17.41 12.71
CA ILE A 7 7.43 17.53 11.40
C ILE A 7 6.45 16.37 11.13
N LEU A 8 6.09 15.65 12.19
CA LEU A 8 5.36 14.39 12.12
C LEU A 8 3.87 14.60 11.80
N GLY A 9 3.31 13.66 11.04
CA GLY A 9 1.87 13.62 10.74
C GLY A 9 1.02 13.02 11.87
N PRO A 10 -0.28 12.81 11.61
CA PRO A 10 -1.19 12.15 12.54
C PRO A 10 -0.69 10.77 13.00
N ARG A 11 -1.06 10.40 14.23
CA ARG A 11 -0.60 9.18 14.92
C ARG A 11 -1.73 8.49 15.67
N ARG A 12 -2.86 8.28 15.00
CA ARG A 12 -4.05 7.66 15.59
C ARG A 12 -4.34 6.35 14.88
N PRO A 13 -3.69 5.25 15.30
CA PRO A 13 -3.91 3.94 14.69
C PRO A 13 -5.38 3.54 14.66
N VAL A 14 -5.75 2.68 13.72
CA VAL A 14 -7.03 1.96 13.80
C VAL A 14 -6.94 0.97 14.96
N VAL A 15 -7.92 1.05 15.86
CA VAL A 15 -8.08 0.15 17.03
C VAL A 15 -9.45 -0.51 17.06
N ASP A 16 -10.29 -0.23 16.06
CA ASP A 16 -11.65 -0.74 15.98
C ASP A 16 -11.63 -2.24 15.66
N GLU A 17 -12.55 -2.98 16.29
CA GLU A 17 -12.69 -4.41 16.04
C GLU A 17 -13.06 -4.69 14.59
N VAL A 18 -12.48 -5.75 14.06
CA VAL A 18 -12.70 -6.12 12.67
C VAL A 18 -14.05 -6.83 12.55
N PRO A 19 -14.97 -6.35 11.68
CA PRO A 19 -16.27 -6.98 11.54
C PRO A 19 -16.15 -8.47 11.17
N PRO A 20 -16.95 -9.37 11.78
CA PRO A 20 -16.90 -10.79 11.46
C PRO A 20 -17.38 -11.07 10.04
N LEU A 21 -16.89 -12.15 9.43
CA LEU A 21 -17.41 -12.66 8.16
C LEU A 21 -18.77 -13.32 8.40
N THR A 22 -19.83 -12.57 8.13
CA THR A 22 -21.22 -13.05 8.18
C THR A 22 -21.74 -13.36 6.76
N ALA A 23 -22.91 -14.00 6.68
CA ALA A 23 -23.55 -14.27 5.40
C ALA A 23 -23.72 -12.98 4.56
N GLY A 24 -23.27 -13.02 3.31
CA GLY A 24 -23.29 -11.87 2.39
C GLY A 24 -22.08 -10.94 2.51
N ARG A 25 -21.30 -10.96 3.60
CA ARG A 25 -20.03 -10.23 3.67
C ARG A 25 -18.94 -11.01 2.94
N ARG A 26 -18.18 -10.30 2.11
CA ARG A 26 -16.99 -10.81 1.42
C ARG A 26 -15.81 -9.94 1.81
N ARG A 27 -14.63 -10.54 1.90
CA ARG A 27 -13.39 -9.88 2.29
C ARG A 27 -12.27 -10.30 1.37
N ARG A 28 -11.56 -9.31 0.84
CA ARG A 28 -10.22 -9.49 0.27
C ARG A 28 -9.19 -8.99 1.25
N THR A 29 -8.11 -9.74 1.45
CA THR A 29 -6.95 -9.30 2.23
C THR A 29 -5.68 -9.49 1.42
N SER A 30 -4.68 -8.63 1.65
CA SER A 30 -3.32 -8.87 1.17
C SER A 30 -2.27 -8.45 2.19
N THR A 31 -1.16 -9.18 2.21
CA THR A 31 0.09 -8.76 2.84
C THR A 31 1.21 -8.82 1.83
N ILE A 32 2.11 -7.84 1.90
CA ILE A 32 3.40 -7.87 1.22
C ILE A 32 4.43 -7.54 2.29
N ASP A 33 5.20 -8.56 2.66
CA ASP A 33 6.28 -8.42 3.62
C ASP A 33 7.60 -8.34 2.85
N THR A 34 8.42 -7.33 3.14
CA THR A 34 9.76 -7.20 2.59
C THR A 34 10.78 -7.22 3.72
N HIS A 35 11.80 -8.04 3.61
CA HIS A 35 12.91 -8.11 4.56
C HIS A 35 14.21 -7.75 3.85
N PRO A 36 15.08 -6.91 4.44
CA PRO A 36 16.41 -6.69 3.92
C PRO A 36 17.20 -8.00 3.84
N ASP A 37 17.95 -8.19 2.75
CA ASP A 37 18.91 -9.28 2.59
C ASP A 37 20.24 -8.70 2.07
N GLY A 38 21.18 -8.49 2.99
CA GLY A 38 22.39 -7.73 2.70
C GLY A 38 22.11 -6.26 2.36
N SER A 39 23.02 -5.63 1.60
CA SER A 39 22.97 -4.18 1.33
C SER A 39 22.08 -3.77 0.16
N ARG A 40 21.75 -4.72 -0.72
CA ARG A 40 21.01 -4.48 -1.99
C ARG A 40 19.86 -5.45 -2.20
N GLY A 41 19.81 -6.53 -1.41
CA GLY A 41 18.83 -7.59 -1.55
C GLY A 41 17.58 -7.36 -0.71
N SER A 42 16.48 -7.98 -1.11
CA SER A 42 15.26 -8.05 -0.31
C SER A 42 14.51 -9.34 -0.59
N LEU A 43 14.22 -10.09 0.48
CA LEU A 43 13.29 -11.21 0.45
C LEU A 43 11.87 -10.68 0.56
N VAL A 44 10.96 -11.17 -0.29
CA VAL A 44 9.58 -10.68 -0.34
C VAL A 44 8.59 -11.84 -0.33
N GLU A 45 7.61 -11.73 0.56
CA GLU A 45 6.49 -12.66 0.71
C GLU A 45 5.19 -11.91 0.44
N LEU A 46 4.49 -12.29 -0.62
CA LEU A 46 3.21 -11.71 -1.03
C LEU A 46 2.11 -12.75 -0.81
N ARG A 47 1.02 -12.34 -0.14
CA ARG A 47 -0.11 -13.22 0.15
C ARG A 47 -1.42 -12.47 -0.04
N ALA A 48 -2.38 -13.07 -0.71
CA ALA A 48 -3.70 -12.50 -0.82
C ALA A 48 -4.76 -13.58 -0.70
N ARG A 49 -5.87 -13.23 -0.05
CA ARG A 49 -7.00 -14.14 0.18
C ARG A 49 -8.32 -13.44 -0.03
N ASP A 50 -9.20 -14.09 -0.79
CA ASP A 50 -10.63 -13.81 -0.78
C ASP A 50 -11.32 -14.77 0.18
N ALA A 51 -12.19 -14.24 1.03
CA ALA A 51 -12.96 -15.00 2.00
C ALA A 51 -14.43 -14.56 2.01
N GLY A 52 -15.33 -15.52 1.91
CA GLY A 52 -16.75 -15.42 2.25
C GLY A 52 -17.12 -16.42 3.33
N ALA A 53 -18.41 -16.52 3.66
CA ALA A 53 -18.89 -17.48 4.67
C ALA A 53 -18.58 -18.95 4.32
N ALA A 54 -18.43 -19.29 3.03
CA ALA A 54 -18.26 -20.67 2.55
C ALA A 54 -17.14 -20.85 1.50
N THR A 55 -16.46 -19.78 1.09
CA THR A 55 -15.45 -19.82 0.02
C THR A 55 -14.17 -19.12 0.46
N ALA A 56 -13.02 -19.74 0.18
CA ALA A 56 -11.72 -19.14 0.37
C ALA A 56 -10.82 -19.46 -0.83
N ALA A 57 -10.27 -18.43 -1.46
CA ALA A 57 -9.22 -18.54 -2.46
C ALA A 57 -7.98 -17.82 -1.95
N GLU A 58 -6.80 -18.37 -2.18
CA GLU A 58 -5.54 -17.79 -1.70
C GLU A 58 -4.44 -17.90 -2.76
N VAL A 59 -3.61 -16.87 -2.85
CA VAL A 59 -2.40 -16.83 -3.68
C VAL A 59 -1.22 -16.44 -2.82
N ARG A 60 -0.08 -17.10 -3.03
CA ARG A 60 1.20 -16.78 -2.41
C ARG A 60 2.27 -16.63 -3.49
N VAL A 61 3.14 -15.63 -3.32
CA VAL A 61 4.33 -15.43 -4.17
C VAL A 61 5.49 -15.12 -3.24
N SER A 62 6.57 -15.88 -3.36
CA SER A 62 7.85 -15.59 -2.71
C SER A 62 8.85 -15.20 -3.80
N ALA A 63 9.64 -14.17 -3.53
CA ALA A 63 10.61 -13.64 -4.47
C ALA A 63 11.81 -13.04 -3.75
N HIS A 64 12.92 -12.91 -4.49
CA HIS A 64 14.07 -12.11 -4.07
C HIS A 64 14.30 -10.98 -5.09
N LEU A 65 14.66 -9.80 -4.57
CA LEU A 65 15.06 -8.67 -5.41
C LEU A 65 16.46 -8.21 -5.05
N THR A 66 17.28 -7.96 -6.07
CA THR A 66 18.50 -7.16 -5.96
C THR A 66 18.27 -5.80 -6.61
N ASP A 67 18.47 -4.71 -5.86
CA ASP A 67 18.18 -3.34 -6.30
C ASP A 67 16.77 -3.17 -6.87
N GLN A 68 15.76 -3.75 -6.21
CA GLN A 68 14.37 -3.80 -6.68
C GLN A 68 14.18 -4.48 -8.05
N VAL A 69 15.15 -5.28 -8.53
CA VAL A 69 15.01 -6.14 -9.71
C VAL A 69 14.80 -7.56 -9.23
N ILE A 70 13.76 -8.20 -9.75
CA ILE A 70 13.46 -9.60 -9.43
C ILE A 70 14.57 -10.49 -9.98
N ASP A 71 15.26 -11.22 -9.10
CA ASP A 71 16.29 -12.20 -9.50
C ASP A 71 15.90 -13.65 -9.15
N ASP A 72 14.90 -13.86 -8.28
CA ASP A 72 14.28 -15.15 -8.01
C ASP A 72 12.77 -15.02 -7.75
N ILE A 73 11.98 -16.00 -8.20
CA ILE A 73 10.55 -16.18 -7.86
C ILE A 73 10.28 -17.68 -7.70
N THR A 74 9.76 -18.10 -6.54
CA THR A 74 9.75 -19.52 -6.19
C THR A 74 8.37 -20.18 -6.11
N VAL A 75 7.28 -19.42 -5.92
CA VAL A 75 6.00 -20.01 -5.41
C VAL A 75 4.81 -19.93 -6.39
N HIS A 76 4.96 -19.33 -7.58
CA HIS A 76 3.86 -19.27 -8.55
C HIS A 76 4.30 -19.59 -9.98
N ALA A 77 3.76 -20.70 -10.52
CA ALA A 77 4.04 -21.13 -11.89
C ALA A 77 3.68 -20.04 -12.90
N GLY A 78 4.55 -19.81 -13.88
CA GLY A 78 4.30 -18.84 -14.95
C GLY A 78 4.69 -17.40 -14.62
N LEU A 79 5.28 -17.13 -13.45
CA LEU A 79 5.86 -15.82 -13.13
C LEU A 79 7.34 -15.67 -13.53
N ASP A 80 8.00 -16.73 -14.02
CA ASP A 80 9.41 -16.69 -14.44
C ASP A 80 9.70 -15.59 -15.48
N VAL A 81 8.69 -15.23 -16.26
CA VAL A 81 8.71 -14.13 -17.25
C VAL A 81 9.00 -12.77 -16.60
N LEU A 82 8.80 -12.62 -15.29
CA LEU A 82 9.10 -11.41 -14.53
C LEU A 82 10.55 -11.33 -14.06
N LEU A 83 11.35 -12.39 -14.16
CA LEU A 83 12.79 -12.36 -13.84
C LEU A 83 13.49 -11.24 -14.63
N GLY A 84 14.37 -10.49 -13.95
CA GLY A 84 15.02 -9.30 -14.50
C GLY A 84 14.13 -8.06 -14.59
N SER A 85 12.88 -8.12 -14.15
CA SER A 85 11.99 -6.95 -14.12
C SER A 85 12.21 -6.12 -12.86
N ARG A 86 12.29 -4.81 -13.03
CA ARG A 86 12.28 -3.84 -11.93
C ARG A 86 10.88 -3.69 -11.35
N VAL A 87 10.73 -3.92 -10.06
CA VAL A 87 9.51 -3.60 -9.28
C VAL A 87 9.54 -2.13 -8.93
N GLY A 88 8.97 -1.31 -9.81
CA GLY A 88 9.00 0.15 -9.72
C GLY A 88 8.32 0.80 -10.91
N ALA A 89 8.90 1.90 -11.40
CA ALA A 89 8.41 2.59 -12.60
C ALA A 89 8.28 1.61 -13.79
N GLY A 90 7.12 1.61 -14.43
CA GLY A 90 6.81 0.73 -15.57
C GLY A 90 6.33 -0.68 -15.22
N PHE A 91 6.49 -1.15 -13.97
CA PHE A 91 6.14 -2.52 -13.60
C PHE A 91 4.65 -2.82 -13.82
N ARG A 92 3.74 -1.96 -13.33
CA ARG A 92 2.28 -2.12 -13.53
C ARG A 92 1.87 -2.19 -15.01
N ALA A 93 2.54 -1.42 -15.88
CA ALA A 93 2.29 -1.48 -17.32
C ALA A 93 2.76 -2.81 -17.93
N LYS A 94 3.92 -3.30 -17.48
CA LYS A 94 4.42 -4.64 -17.85
C LYS A 94 3.46 -5.74 -17.39
N ILE A 95 2.92 -5.66 -16.16
CA ILE A 95 1.91 -6.61 -15.67
C ILE A 95 0.68 -6.62 -16.58
N ALA A 96 0.16 -5.46 -16.97
CA ALA A 96 -0.98 -5.37 -17.88
C ALA A 96 -0.73 -5.99 -19.27
N GLN A 97 0.52 -5.94 -19.75
CA GLN A 97 0.91 -6.56 -21.02
C GLN A 97 1.07 -8.08 -20.92
N LEU A 98 1.68 -8.57 -19.85
CA LEU A 98 2.01 -9.99 -19.68
C LEU A 98 0.84 -10.81 -19.13
N PHE A 99 0.01 -10.21 -18.28
CA PHE A 99 -1.09 -10.87 -17.58
C PHE A 99 -2.43 -10.13 -17.76
N PRO A 100 -2.88 -9.86 -19.00
CA PRO A 100 -4.09 -9.07 -19.26
C PRO A 100 -5.36 -9.71 -18.69
N GLU A 101 -5.41 -11.04 -18.60
CA GLU A 101 -6.52 -11.78 -17.99
C GLU A 101 -6.61 -11.54 -16.47
N GLU A 102 -5.47 -11.54 -15.78
CA GLU A 102 -5.39 -11.29 -14.34
C GLU A 102 -5.86 -9.86 -14.02
N VAL A 103 -5.45 -8.90 -14.84
CA VAL A 103 -5.91 -7.50 -14.75
C VAL A 103 -7.41 -7.41 -14.95
N ARG A 104 -7.94 -8.01 -16.03
CA ARG A 104 -9.38 -7.94 -16.35
C ARG A 104 -10.24 -8.56 -15.26
N ARG A 105 -9.77 -9.63 -14.62
CA ARG A 105 -10.51 -10.32 -13.56
C ARG A 105 -10.32 -9.70 -12.18
N ALA A 106 -9.48 -8.66 -12.06
CA ALA A 106 -9.02 -8.14 -10.78
C ALA A 106 -8.65 -9.28 -9.81
N SER A 107 -7.82 -10.22 -10.26
CA SER A 107 -7.51 -11.43 -9.50
C SER A 107 -6.67 -11.13 -8.25
N LEU A 108 -6.57 -12.11 -7.35
CA LEU A 108 -5.65 -12.04 -6.21
C LEU A 108 -4.19 -11.87 -6.66
N LEU A 109 -3.78 -12.54 -7.74
CA LEU A 109 -2.43 -12.38 -8.29
C LEU A 109 -2.21 -10.96 -8.81
N HIS A 110 -3.18 -10.39 -9.52
CA HIS A 110 -3.09 -9.01 -9.99
C HIS A 110 -2.98 -8.01 -8.83
N LEU A 111 -3.76 -8.18 -7.76
CA LEU A 111 -3.62 -7.37 -6.55
C LEU A 111 -2.18 -7.39 -6.02
N LEU A 112 -1.61 -8.59 -5.86
CA LEU A 112 -0.25 -8.74 -5.34
C LEU A 112 0.78 -8.04 -6.24
N LEU A 113 0.71 -8.26 -7.55
CA LEU A 113 1.67 -7.67 -8.49
C LEU A 113 1.51 -6.15 -8.64
N ASP A 114 0.28 -5.60 -8.56
CA ASP A 114 0.03 -4.17 -8.62
C ASP A 114 0.54 -3.44 -7.36
N ASP A 115 0.31 -4.04 -6.19
CA ASP A 115 0.62 -3.45 -4.89
C ASP A 115 2.09 -3.61 -4.48
N TRP A 116 2.80 -4.59 -5.06
CA TRP A 116 4.24 -4.79 -4.86
C TRP A 116 5.06 -3.54 -5.18
N VAL A 117 4.64 -2.75 -6.18
CA VAL A 117 5.33 -1.49 -6.53
C VAL A 117 5.37 -0.52 -5.36
N GLY A 118 4.26 -0.35 -4.64
CA GLY A 118 4.24 0.56 -3.50
C GLY A 118 4.87 -0.06 -2.25
N ALA A 119 4.80 -1.38 -2.07
CA ALA A 119 5.53 -2.07 -1.00
C ALA A 119 7.06 -1.93 -1.18
N ALA A 120 7.56 -2.08 -2.41
CA ALA A 120 8.97 -1.87 -2.76
C ALA A 120 9.40 -0.39 -2.63
N LEU A 121 8.48 0.56 -2.84
CA LEU A 121 8.77 1.98 -2.61
C LEU A 121 8.98 2.26 -1.11
N VAL A 122 8.08 1.76 -0.26
CA VAL A 122 8.13 2.02 1.18
C VAL A 122 9.21 1.20 1.89
N SER A 123 9.68 0.09 1.31
CA SER A 123 10.75 -0.73 1.90
C SER A 123 12.06 0.03 2.14
N GLY A 124 12.31 1.11 1.38
CA GLY A 124 13.43 2.01 1.60
C GLY A 124 13.45 2.68 2.98
N TYR A 125 12.31 2.76 3.68
CA TYR A 125 12.28 3.24 5.06
C TYR A 125 13.07 2.33 6.00
N ALA A 126 13.01 1.00 5.85
CA ALA A 126 13.77 0.08 6.70
C ALA A 126 15.28 0.32 6.57
N THR A 127 15.74 0.59 5.35
CA THR A 127 17.15 0.96 5.09
C THR A 127 17.52 2.28 5.78
N GLN A 128 16.67 3.31 5.68
CA GLN A 128 16.91 4.60 6.33
C GLN A 128 16.89 4.49 7.86
N TYR A 129 15.94 3.73 8.40
CA TYR A 129 15.83 3.46 9.83
C TYR A 129 17.08 2.74 10.35
N GLY A 130 17.49 1.66 9.66
CA GLY A 130 18.69 0.90 10.01
C GLY A 130 19.94 1.77 9.98
N ALA A 131 20.10 2.61 8.95
CA ALA A 131 21.22 3.54 8.86
C ALA A 131 21.27 4.52 10.04
N ILE A 132 20.12 5.00 10.54
CA ILE A 132 20.06 5.85 11.73
C ILE A 132 20.47 5.09 12.99
N VAL A 133 19.96 3.87 13.18
CA VAL A 133 20.27 3.03 14.36
C VAL A 133 21.75 2.62 14.38
N ASP A 134 22.30 2.29 13.21
CA ASP A 134 23.69 1.87 13.05
C ASP A 134 24.68 3.08 12.99
N ASP A 135 24.17 4.31 13.16
CA ASP A 135 24.89 5.59 13.05
C ASP A 135 25.67 5.75 11.73
N VAL A 136 25.09 5.24 10.64
CA VAL A 136 25.61 5.35 9.27
C VAL A 136 24.89 6.52 8.57
N GLU A 137 25.62 7.60 8.31
CA GLU A 137 25.06 8.70 7.54
C GLU A 137 24.99 8.35 6.04
N GLN A 138 23.78 8.25 5.51
CA GLN A 138 23.52 7.97 4.09
C GLN A 138 23.04 9.24 3.38
N LYS A 139 23.99 10.01 2.85
CA LYS A 139 23.68 11.22 2.07
C LYS A 139 22.98 10.86 0.76
N MET A 140 21.96 11.65 0.43
CA MET A 140 21.33 11.60 -0.87
C MET A 140 22.24 12.22 -1.93
N PRO A 141 22.25 11.67 -3.16
CA PRO A 141 22.87 12.34 -4.30
C PRO A 141 22.29 13.74 -4.54
N SER A 142 23.11 14.64 -5.11
CA SER A 142 22.68 15.99 -5.45
C SER A 142 21.44 16.00 -6.36
N GLY A 143 20.53 16.94 -6.08
CA GLY A 143 19.28 17.14 -6.81
C GLY A 143 18.20 16.07 -6.57
N VAL A 144 18.42 15.07 -5.71
CA VAL A 144 17.38 14.10 -5.35
C VAL A 144 16.19 14.80 -4.68
N ALA A 145 16.45 15.71 -3.73
CA ALA A 145 15.40 16.46 -3.04
C ALA A 145 14.48 17.21 -4.03
N ASP A 146 15.05 17.84 -5.06
CA ASP A 146 14.27 18.57 -6.07
C ASP A 146 13.51 17.64 -7.01
N ARG A 147 14.05 16.44 -7.32
CA ARG A 147 13.31 15.42 -8.09
C ARG A 147 12.14 14.83 -7.31
N MET A 148 12.24 14.80 -5.98
CA MET A 148 11.16 14.31 -5.12
C MET A 148 10.09 15.39 -4.86
N ALA A 149 10.46 16.66 -4.97
CA ALA A 149 9.53 17.77 -4.78
C ALA A 149 8.36 17.70 -5.77
N GLY A 150 7.15 17.83 -5.25
CA GLY A 150 5.91 17.80 -6.02
C GLY A 150 5.30 16.42 -6.24
N ILE A 151 5.91 15.32 -5.78
CA ILE A 151 5.35 13.95 -5.96
C ILE A 151 3.95 13.83 -5.36
N CYS A 152 3.76 14.34 -4.15
CA CYS A 152 2.50 14.28 -3.42
C CYS A 152 2.43 15.39 -2.35
N ALA A 153 1.34 15.45 -1.57
CA ALA A 153 1.15 16.47 -0.53
C ALA A 153 2.31 16.53 0.48
N GLY A 154 2.79 15.38 0.97
CA GLY A 154 3.94 15.30 1.89
C GLY A 154 5.29 15.69 1.25
N PHE A 155 5.33 15.76 -0.08
CA PHE A 155 6.48 16.15 -0.87
C PHE A 155 6.25 17.50 -1.56
N ALA A 156 5.28 18.31 -1.13
CA ALA A 156 5.08 19.63 -1.73
C ALA A 156 6.38 20.44 -1.67
N PRO A 157 6.69 21.30 -2.66
CA PRO A 157 7.95 22.05 -2.69
C PRO A 157 8.26 22.85 -1.42
N GLN A 158 7.22 23.24 -0.69
CA GLN A 158 7.23 23.97 0.59
C GLN A 158 7.03 23.08 1.84
N ALA A 159 6.88 21.77 1.69
CA ALA A 159 6.68 20.85 2.81
C ALA A 159 7.97 20.73 3.64
N SER A 160 7.80 20.53 4.95
CA SER A 160 8.91 20.42 5.88
C SER A 160 9.90 19.32 5.51
N LEU A 161 9.44 18.19 4.98
CA LEU A 161 10.32 17.13 4.49
C LEU A 161 11.30 17.64 3.43
N ILE A 162 10.81 18.39 2.44
CA ILE A 162 11.63 18.88 1.33
C ILE A 162 12.63 19.92 1.84
N GLY A 163 12.19 20.80 2.76
CA GLY A 163 13.09 21.74 3.43
C GLY A 163 14.23 21.03 4.16
N TYR A 164 13.90 20.03 4.97
CA TYR A 164 14.88 19.22 5.70
C TYR A 164 15.85 18.51 4.75
N ALA A 165 15.31 17.87 3.71
CA ALA A 165 16.07 17.14 2.71
C ALA A 165 17.09 18.03 1.98
N ARG A 166 16.71 19.27 1.64
CA ARG A 166 17.61 20.25 1.01
C ARG A 166 18.68 20.77 1.96
N GLN A 167 18.36 20.91 3.24
CA GLN A 167 19.28 21.45 4.24
C GLN A 167 20.33 20.43 4.69
N HIS A 168 19.94 19.15 4.77
CA HIS A 168 20.76 18.11 5.40
C HIS A 168 21.24 17.04 4.42
N ASP A 169 20.81 17.08 3.15
CA ASP A 169 21.09 16.06 2.13
C ASP A 169 20.68 14.64 2.56
N VAL A 170 19.64 14.50 3.38
CA VAL A 170 19.11 13.21 3.87
C VAL A 170 17.59 13.23 3.90
N ILE A 171 16.95 12.07 3.72
CA ILE A 171 15.50 11.96 3.96
C ILE A 171 15.25 11.96 5.47
N PRO A 172 14.44 12.91 6.01
CA PRO A 172 14.06 12.82 7.41
C PRO A 172 13.32 11.52 7.65
N THR A 173 13.60 10.87 8.78
CA THR A 173 12.95 9.61 9.17
C THR A 173 12.32 9.82 10.54
N GLY A 174 11.01 9.60 10.64
CA GLY A 174 10.26 9.68 11.89
C GLY A 174 9.79 8.30 12.32
N GLN A 175 9.75 8.02 13.63
CA GLN A 175 9.25 6.75 14.15
C GLN A 175 7.74 6.79 14.33
N GLY A 176 6.99 5.86 13.73
CA GLY A 176 5.54 5.76 13.89
C GLY A 176 5.06 5.43 15.31
N PRO A 177 3.74 5.52 15.60
CA PRO A 177 3.16 4.89 16.78
C PRO A 177 3.25 3.37 16.70
N VAL A 178 3.25 2.69 17.85
CA VAL A 178 3.18 1.22 17.94
C VAL A 178 1.93 0.72 17.21
N ALA A 179 2.11 -0.29 16.38
CA ALA A 179 1.04 -0.91 15.61
C ALA A 179 0.18 -1.80 16.53
N PRO A 180 -1.14 -1.57 16.61
CA PRO A 180 -2.05 -2.55 17.18
C PRO A 180 -2.03 -3.84 16.35
N PRO A 181 -2.36 -5.01 16.93
CA PRO A 181 -2.49 -6.26 16.19
C PRO A 181 -3.43 -6.11 14.97
N LEU A 182 -3.15 -6.86 13.90
CA LEU A 182 -4.03 -6.93 12.74
C LEU A 182 -4.97 -8.13 12.88
N ASP A 183 -6.26 -7.84 13.10
CA ASP A 183 -7.29 -8.87 13.13
C ASP A 183 -7.93 -9.08 11.74
N GLY A 184 -8.59 -10.23 11.57
CA GLY A 184 -9.35 -10.55 10.36
C GLY A 184 -8.52 -10.70 9.07
N LEU A 185 -7.22 -10.96 9.25
CA LEU A 185 -6.24 -11.24 8.21
C LEU A 185 -6.18 -12.74 7.87
N HIS A 186 -5.63 -13.09 6.73
CA HIS A 186 -5.22 -14.47 6.44
C HIS A 186 -4.03 -14.89 7.30
N GLU A 187 -3.67 -16.18 7.31
CA GLU A 187 -2.48 -16.63 8.04
C GLU A 187 -1.22 -16.02 7.43
N VAL A 188 -0.53 -15.21 8.23
CA VAL A 188 0.74 -14.60 7.91
C VAL A 188 1.70 -14.83 9.07
N GLU A 189 2.95 -15.10 8.73
CA GLU A 189 4.01 -15.21 9.73
C GLU A 189 4.22 -13.87 10.45
N PRO A 190 4.72 -13.87 11.69
CA PRO A 190 5.17 -12.64 12.33
C PRO A 190 6.18 -11.89 11.46
N LEU A 191 6.06 -10.56 11.40
CA LEU A 191 7.01 -9.74 10.65
C LEU A 191 8.39 -9.82 11.33
N ARG A 192 9.41 -10.23 10.58
CA ARG A 192 10.79 -10.32 11.10
C ARG A 192 11.38 -8.94 11.36
N ALA A 193 12.39 -8.88 12.23
CA ALA A 193 13.18 -7.66 12.50
C ALA A 193 13.67 -7.00 11.20
N ARG A 194 13.68 -5.66 11.19
CA ARG A 194 13.99 -4.80 10.04
C ARG A 194 13.04 -4.98 8.84
N GLY A 195 11.97 -5.74 9.02
CA GLY A 195 10.96 -5.98 7.99
C GLY A 195 10.01 -4.81 7.83
N MET A 196 9.42 -4.74 6.64
CA MET A 196 8.30 -3.87 6.33
C MET A 196 7.11 -4.73 5.94
N ARG A 197 5.91 -4.33 6.35
CA ARG A 197 4.65 -4.95 5.94
C ARG A 197 3.75 -3.92 5.33
N ARG A 198 3.26 -4.22 4.14
CA ARG A 198 2.06 -3.62 3.59
C ARG A 198 0.88 -4.55 3.83
N PHE A 199 -0.17 -4.04 4.46
CA PHE A 199 -1.40 -4.74 4.74
C PHE A 199 -2.58 -4.05 4.07
N ARG A 200 -3.48 -4.85 3.50
CA ARG A 200 -4.80 -4.42 3.05
C ARG A 200 -5.90 -5.36 3.53
N ARG A 201 -7.03 -4.76 3.87
CA ARG A 201 -8.35 -5.40 3.95
C ARG A 201 -9.34 -4.61 3.11
N LEU A 202 -10.15 -5.30 2.34
CA LEU A 202 -11.28 -4.76 1.59
C LEU A 202 -12.50 -5.62 1.87
N ASP A 203 -13.42 -5.09 2.65
CA ASP A 203 -14.70 -5.72 2.92
C ASP A 203 -15.78 -5.16 2.00
N MET A 204 -16.71 -6.02 1.61
CA MET A 204 -17.97 -5.62 1.01
C MET A 204 -19.15 -6.38 1.57
N TRP A 205 -20.31 -5.74 1.57
CA TRP A 205 -21.57 -6.37 1.95
C TRP A 205 -22.76 -5.71 1.23
N PRO A 206 -23.85 -6.45 1.01
CA PRO A 206 -25.07 -5.91 0.43
C PRO A 206 -25.63 -4.74 1.26
N GLY A 207 -26.03 -3.68 0.57
CA GLY A 207 -26.84 -2.59 1.11
C GLY A 207 -28.29 -2.68 0.65
N GLN A 208 -29.04 -1.60 0.86
CA GLN A 208 -30.41 -1.48 0.37
C GLN A 208 -30.43 -1.16 -1.14
N THR A 209 -31.46 -1.65 -1.85
CA THR A 209 -31.81 -1.20 -3.21
C THR A 209 -30.68 -1.28 -4.24
N GLY A 210 -29.92 -2.38 -4.27
CA GLY A 210 -28.84 -2.59 -5.25
C GLY A 210 -27.55 -1.84 -4.94
N ALA A 211 -27.44 -1.19 -3.78
CA ALA A 211 -26.17 -0.66 -3.29
C ALA A 211 -25.32 -1.78 -2.66
N VAL A 212 -24.01 -1.66 -2.77
CA VAL A 212 -23.02 -2.48 -2.07
C VAL A 212 -22.16 -1.54 -1.24
N HIS A 213 -22.07 -1.80 0.06
CA HIS A 213 -21.18 -1.07 0.94
C HIS A 213 -19.79 -1.68 0.89
N PHE A 214 -18.77 -0.84 1.08
CA PHE A 214 -17.41 -1.31 1.25
C PHE A 214 -16.67 -0.56 2.35
N GLU A 215 -15.66 -1.22 2.89
CA GLU A 215 -14.66 -0.63 3.78
C GLU A 215 -13.29 -1.19 3.42
N ALA A 216 -12.33 -0.29 3.21
CA ALA A 216 -10.94 -0.59 2.96
C ALA A 216 -10.08 -0.11 4.14
N HIS A 217 -9.14 -0.93 4.57
CA HIS A 217 -8.12 -0.59 5.55
C HIS A 217 -6.75 -0.87 4.93
N PHE A 218 -5.90 0.14 4.95
CA PHE A 218 -4.54 0.07 4.44
C PHE A 218 -3.56 0.45 5.55
N ARG A 219 -2.46 -0.31 5.67
CA ARG A 219 -1.37 -0.02 6.60
C ARG A 219 -0.02 -0.38 5.99
N ASP A 220 0.95 0.54 6.06
CA ASP A 220 2.37 0.24 5.93
C ASP A 220 3.03 0.35 7.31
N SER A 221 3.80 -0.66 7.71
CA SER A 221 4.46 -0.73 9.01
C SER A 221 5.88 -1.29 8.91
N HIS A 222 6.69 -1.00 9.93
CA HIS A 222 8.08 -1.41 10.08
C HIS A 222 8.29 -2.13 11.41
N MET A 223 9.01 -3.26 11.39
CA MET A 223 9.47 -3.97 12.58
C MET A 223 10.92 -3.58 12.90
N ASP A 224 11.18 -3.06 14.10
CA ASP A 224 12.55 -2.76 14.52
C ASP A 224 13.32 -4.00 15.06
N ASP A 225 14.57 -3.79 15.47
CA ASP A 225 15.44 -4.83 16.04
C ASP A 225 14.98 -5.33 17.42
N HIS A 226 14.08 -4.59 18.08
CA HIS A 226 13.47 -4.97 19.36
C HIS A 226 12.11 -5.66 19.18
N LEU A 227 11.74 -5.98 17.94
CA LEU A 227 10.46 -6.57 17.57
C LEU A 227 9.26 -5.69 17.96
N VAL A 228 9.43 -4.37 17.87
CA VAL A 228 8.34 -3.40 17.99
C VAL A 228 7.93 -2.94 16.60
N GLU A 229 6.71 -3.33 16.21
CA GLU A 229 6.11 -2.88 14.95
C GLU A 229 5.55 -1.47 15.10
N THR A 230 5.92 -0.56 14.20
CA THR A 230 5.42 0.83 14.17
C THR A 230 4.82 1.17 12.81
N ILE A 231 3.80 2.03 12.81
CA ILE A 231 3.03 2.36 11.60
C ILE A 231 3.61 3.59 10.90
N LEU A 232 3.80 3.52 9.59
CA LEU A 232 4.21 4.66 8.76
C LEU A 232 3.02 5.35 8.12
N HIS A 233 2.20 4.56 7.41
CA HIS A 233 1.02 5.04 6.71
C HIS A 233 -0.17 4.18 7.11
N GLU A 234 -1.29 4.81 7.42
CA GLU A 234 -2.54 4.10 7.65
C GLU A 234 -3.73 4.97 7.25
N TYR A 235 -4.61 4.36 6.47
CA TYR A 235 -5.85 4.94 5.99
C TYR A 235 -6.99 3.94 6.16
N THR A 236 -8.19 4.47 6.43
CA THR A 236 -9.44 3.75 6.18
C THR A 236 -10.22 4.48 5.10
N VAL A 237 -10.92 3.74 4.25
CA VAL A 237 -11.79 4.30 3.20
C VAL A 237 -13.09 3.51 3.19
N ALA A 238 -14.22 4.19 3.34
CA ALA A 238 -15.53 3.56 3.31
C ALA A 238 -16.42 4.22 2.27
N GLY A 239 -17.39 3.49 1.73
CA GLY A 239 -18.28 4.03 0.72
C GLY A 239 -19.31 3.05 0.21
N THR A 240 -19.90 3.40 -0.94
CA THR A 240 -20.93 2.62 -1.60
C THR A 240 -20.69 2.54 -3.11
N VAL A 241 -21.08 1.41 -3.69
CA VAL A 241 -21.08 1.14 -5.12
C VAL A 241 -22.50 0.79 -5.55
N ASP A 242 -22.94 1.33 -6.68
CA ASP A 242 -24.13 0.83 -7.39
C ASP A 242 -23.76 -0.50 -8.07
N SER A 243 -24.38 -1.60 -7.66
CA SER A 243 -24.02 -2.94 -8.16
C SER A 243 -24.35 -3.16 -9.63
N SER A 244 -25.34 -2.45 -10.19
CA SER A 244 -25.80 -2.64 -11.57
C SER A 244 -24.87 -1.97 -12.57
N THR A 245 -24.37 -0.79 -12.22
CA THR A 245 -23.46 0.03 -13.03
C THR A 245 -22.01 -0.09 -12.60
N ARG A 246 -21.74 -0.81 -11.49
CA ARG A 246 -20.43 -0.92 -10.84
C ARG A 246 -19.77 0.44 -10.61
N THR A 247 -20.56 1.44 -10.21
CA THR A 247 -20.13 2.85 -10.07
C THR A 247 -20.03 3.25 -8.61
N ILE A 248 -18.96 3.93 -8.21
CA ILE A 248 -18.83 4.49 -6.85
C ILE A 248 -19.84 5.62 -6.65
N THR A 249 -20.75 5.45 -5.70
CA THR A 249 -21.79 6.43 -5.38
C THR A 249 -21.42 7.31 -4.18
N SER A 250 -20.62 6.79 -3.25
CA SER A 250 -20.05 7.55 -2.13
C SER A 250 -18.66 7.02 -1.75
N VAL A 251 -17.83 7.89 -1.19
CA VAL A 251 -16.49 7.57 -0.69
C VAL A 251 -16.08 8.58 0.37
N THR A 252 -15.57 8.09 1.49
CA THR A 252 -14.98 8.88 2.58
C THR A 252 -13.68 8.21 2.98
N ALA A 253 -12.60 8.99 3.07
CA ALA A 253 -11.31 8.51 3.53
C ALA A 253 -10.96 9.18 4.87
N GLU A 254 -10.38 8.41 5.79
CA GLU A 254 -9.86 8.91 7.05
C GLU A 254 -8.35 8.74 7.12
N VAL A 255 -7.70 9.77 7.63
CA VAL A 255 -6.27 9.74 7.97
C VAL A 255 -6.11 9.14 9.35
N ARG A 256 -5.30 8.08 9.47
CA ARG A 256 -5.01 7.42 10.75
C ARG A 256 -3.59 7.71 11.20
N VAL A 257 -2.62 7.23 10.42
CA VAL A 257 -1.19 7.46 10.66
C VAL A 257 -0.54 7.95 9.38
N LEU A 258 0.22 9.04 9.43
CA LEU A 258 1.01 9.52 8.30
C LEU A 258 2.36 10.03 8.77
N PRO A 259 3.40 9.92 7.94
CA PRO A 259 4.74 10.28 8.37
C PRO A 259 4.87 11.79 8.57
N TRP A 260 4.23 12.62 7.72
CA TRP A 260 4.44 14.06 7.67
C TRP A 260 3.16 14.88 7.89
N GLN A 261 3.31 16.04 8.52
CA GLN A 261 2.23 16.95 8.89
C GLN A 261 1.44 17.50 7.69
N GLU A 262 2.03 17.55 6.50
CA GLU A 262 1.38 18.03 5.27
C GLU A 262 0.55 16.95 4.58
N CYS A 263 0.83 15.67 4.83
CA CYS A 263 0.15 14.56 4.15
C CYS A 263 -1.39 14.57 4.29
N PRO A 264 -2.01 15.00 5.42
CA PRO A 264 -3.46 15.15 5.52
C PRO A 264 -4.08 16.09 4.47
N GLY A 265 -3.31 17.03 3.91
CA GLY A 265 -3.78 17.94 2.85
C GLY A 265 -4.26 17.23 1.58
N ALA A 266 -3.86 15.96 1.38
CA ALA A 266 -4.29 15.14 0.26
C ALA A 266 -5.66 14.47 0.45
N ILE A 267 -6.23 14.42 1.68
CA ILE A 267 -7.36 13.53 1.98
C ILE A 267 -8.60 13.80 1.13
N GLY A 268 -8.84 15.06 0.77
CA GLY A 268 -9.96 15.47 -0.08
C GLY A 268 -9.90 14.89 -1.49
N SER A 269 -8.73 14.43 -1.97
CA SER A 269 -8.60 13.78 -3.28
C SER A 269 -9.41 12.49 -3.40
N ALA A 270 -9.70 11.81 -2.29
CA ALA A 270 -10.55 10.62 -2.29
C ALA A 270 -11.93 10.88 -2.92
N GLY A 271 -12.52 12.06 -2.71
CA GLY A 271 -13.83 12.41 -3.27
C GLY A 271 -13.89 12.38 -4.81
N ARG A 272 -12.75 12.48 -5.49
CA ARG A 272 -12.67 12.49 -6.96
C ARG A 272 -13.04 11.16 -7.60
N VAL A 273 -13.00 10.03 -6.87
CA VAL A 273 -13.39 8.72 -7.43
C VAL A 273 -14.90 8.53 -7.50
N ARG A 274 -15.70 9.40 -6.87
CA ARG A 274 -17.16 9.35 -6.97
C ARG A 274 -17.58 9.50 -8.43
N GLY A 275 -18.45 8.60 -8.89
CA GLY A 275 -18.90 8.53 -10.28
C GLY A 275 -17.98 7.75 -11.22
N MET A 276 -16.82 7.28 -10.75
CA MET A 276 -16.00 6.33 -11.52
C MET A 276 -16.59 4.92 -11.42
N THR A 277 -16.50 4.16 -12.50
CA THR A 277 -16.73 2.71 -12.47
C THR A 277 -15.54 1.99 -11.84
N LEU A 278 -15.78 0.79 -11.30
CA LEU A 278 -14.71 -0.02 -10.68
C LEU A 278 -13.58 -0.36 -11.68
N SER A 279 -13.92 -0.57 -12.96
CA SER A 279 -12.94 -0.89 -14.01
C SER A 279 -12.07 0.32 -14.39
N GLU A 280 -12.57 1.54 -14.26
CA GLU A 280 -11.83 2.78 -14.55
C GLU A 280 -10.83 3.16 -13.45
N LEU A 281 -11.09 2.77 -12.20
CA LEU A 281 -10.36 3.24 -11.02
C LEU A 281 -8.84 3.13 -11.16
N ARG A 282 -8.34 1.97 -11.58
CA ARG A 282 -6.88 1.73 -11.64
C ARG A 282 -6.19 2.64 -12.66
N ASP A 283 -6.85 2.94 -13.78
CA ASP A 283 -6.29 3.78 -14.83
C ASP A 283 -6.47 5.27 -14.54
N ARG A 284 -7.68 5.68 -14.16
CA ARG A 284 -7.98 7.07 -13.83
C ARG A 284 -7.19 7.56 -12.61
N VAL A 285 -7.10 6.76 -11.56
CA VAL A 285 -6.28 7.14 -10.39
C VAL A 285 -4.81 7.27 -10.77
N ARG A 286 -4.28 6.39 -11.63
CA ARG A 286 -2.89 6.51 -12.12
C ARG A 286 -2.64 7.80 -12.90
N GLY A 287 -3.58 8.16 -13.78
CA GLY A 287 -3.41 9.29 -14.72
C GLY A 287 -3.80 10.64 -14.14
N GLU A 288 -4.79 10.68 -13.24
CA GLU A 288 -5.44 11.92 -12.78
C GLU A 288 -5.03 12.30 -11.35
N PHE A 289 -4.56 11.36 -10.53
CA PHE A 289 -4.23 11.61 -9.13
C PHE A 289 -2.72 11.81 -9.00
N VAL A 290 -2.28 12.95 -9.51
CA VAL A 290 -0.86 13.32 -9.53
C VAL A 290 -0.63 14.62 -8.78
N GLY A 291 0.58 14.77 -8.25
CA GLY A 291 1.03 16.01 -7.64
C GLY A 291 0.52 16.24 -6.22
N THR A 292 0.76 17.46 -5.75
CA THR A 292 0.62 17.88 -4.34
C THR A 292 -0.81 17.91 -3.82
N SER A 293 -1.81 17.79 -4.70
CA SER A 293 -3.22 17.69 -4.30
C SER A 293 -3.64 16.27 -3.88
N THR A 294 -2.71 15.30 -3.93
CA THR A 294 -2.96 13.87 -3.70
C THR A 294 -1.87 13.23 -2.86
N CYS A 295 -2.06 11.97 -2.46
CA CYS A 295 -1.07 11.16 -1.74
C CYS A 295 -0.88 9.85 -2.49
N THR A 296 0.37 9.44 -2.77
CA THR A 296 0.67 8.18 -3.45
C THR A 296 0.06 6.97 -2.73
N HIS A 297 0.11 6.93 -1.40
CA HIS A 297 -0.45 5.84 -0.59
C HIS A 297 -1.99 5.85 -0.55
N LEU A 298 -2.62 7.04 -0.53
CA LEU A 298 -4.07 7.14 -0.67
C LEU A 298 -4.52 6.72 -2.07
N ASN A 299 -3.79 7.12 -3.11
CA ASN A 299 -4.05 6.73 -4.49
C ASN A 299 -3.98 5.21 -4.65
N ASP A 300 -2.95 4.56 -4.11
CA ASP A 300 -2.85 3.09 -4.10
C ASP A 300 -4.03 2.44 -3.34
N THR A 301 -4.51 3.06 -2.26
CA THR A 301 -5.71 2.59 -1.54
C THR A 301 -6.99 2.73 -2.36
N LEU A 302 -7.16 3.85 -3.07
CA LEU A 302 -8.31 4.06 -3.96
C LEU A 302 -8.27 3.12 -5.18
N ARG A 303 -7.08 2.81 -5.71
CA ARG A 303 -6.92 1.81 -6.79
C ARG A 303 -7.37 0.42 -6.34
N ALA A 304 -7.07 0.04 -5.10
CA ALA A 304 -7.44 -1.27 -4.56
C ALA A 304 -8.97 -1.45 -4.44
N ILE A 305 -9.75 -0.37 -4.38
CA ILE A 305 -11.23 -0.44 -4.40
C ILE A 305 -11.75 -1.07 -5.71
N ALA A 306 -10.97 -1.03 -6.81
CA ALA A 306 -11.31 -1.73 -8.05
C ALA A 306 -11.51 -3.24 -7.85
N ASP A 307 -10.92 -3.84 -6.81
CA ASP A 307 -11.06 -5.26 -6.50
C ASP A 307 -12.46 -5.65 -6.02
N LEU A 308 -13.30 -4.66 -5.67
CA LEU A 308 -14.72 -4.90 -5.47
C LEU A 308 -15.36 -5.56 -6.70
N ASP A 309 -14.82 -5.34 -7.90
CA ASP A 309 -15.33 -5.91 -9.15
C ASP A 309 -15.29 -7.45 -9.12
N ALA A 310 -14.14 -8.00 -8.73
CA ALA A 310 -13.96 -9.43 -8.52
C ALA A 310 -14.82 -9.94 -7.36
N LEU A 311 -14.87 -9.19 -6.26
CA LEU A 311 -15.64 -9.57 -5.08
C LEU A 311 -17.15 -9.61 -5.38
N LEU A 312 -17.69 -8.78 -6.27
CA LEU A 312 -19.09 -8.83 -6.71
C LEU A 312 -19.44 -10.16 -7.39
N ASP A 313 -18.49 -10.70 -8.15
CA ASP A 313 -18.66 -11.91 -8.95
C ASP A 313 -18.39 -13.22 -8.18
N LEU A 314 -17.76 -13.13 -6.99
CA LEU A 314 -17.60 -14.27 -6.08
C LEU A 314 -18.97 -14.76 -5.59
N ARG A 315 -19.40 -15.95 -6.02
CA ARG A 315 -20.65 -16.57 -5.55
C ARG A 315 -20.42 -17.40 -4.29
#